data_AF-A0A7C6YGY4-F1
#
_entry.id   AF-A0A7C6YGY4-F1
#
_cell.length_a   1.000
_cell.length_b   1.000
_cell.length_c   1.000
_cell.angle_alpha   90.00
_cell.angle_beta   90.00
_cell.angle_gamma   90.00
#
_symmetry.space_group_name_H-M   'P 1'
#
loop_
_entity.id
_entity.type
_entity.pdbx_description
1 polymer ?
#
loop_
_entity_poly.entity_id
_entity_poly.type
_entity_poly.pdbx_seq_one_letter_code
_entity_poly.pdbx_strand_id
1 'polypeptide(L)'
;MSHSRLIPRHFRLLQALGLLGIALLLLAPAAAADLASQRGSFKRALETAENRPPAEFSAVAKRHAGHPLAPYLEYAALRRQLEHIDAARIADFAERHADLPITPLLRSQALHALAKRKDWAGFRQLYRGSSDASLRCADLLSRGTATPDSQWLDAGLELWLHGRSQPAICDEVFARL
;
A
#
# COMPACT_ATOMS: atom_id res chain seq x y z
N MET A 1 12.23 -27.99 66.22
CA MET A 1 11.31 -28.57 65.23
C MET A 1 11.22 -27.60 64.05
N SER A 2 11.88 -27.91 62.93
CA SER A 2 11.90 -27.06 61.73
C SER A 2 10.96 -27.68 60.70
N HIS A 3 9.81 -27.04 60.46
CA HIS A 3 8.88 -27.46 59.40
C HIS A 3 9.22 -26.72 58.11
N SER A 4 9.96 -27.38 57.23
CA SER A 4 10.17 -26.94 55.85
C SER A 4 8.85 -27.09 55.08
N ARG A 5 8.14 -25.98 54.85
CA ARG A 5 6.94 -25.96 54.02
C ARG A 5 7.35 -26.07 52.54
N LEU A 6 7.14 -27.25 51.95
CA LEU A 6 7.27 -27.48 50.51
C LEU A 6 6.11 -26.77 49.79
N ILE A 7 6.41 -25.65 49.14
CA ILE A 7 5.43 -24.93 48.32
C ILE A 7 5.19 -25.76 47.04
N PRO A 8 3.93 -26.15 46.75
CA PRO A 8 3.62 -26.98 45.59
C PRO A 8 4.00 -26.29 44.27
N ARG A 9 4.61 -27.05 43.35
CA ARG A 9 5.11 -26.54 42.05
C ARG A 9 4.02 -25.82 41.22
N HIS A 10 2.78 -26.27 41.32
CA HIS A 10 1.60 -25.68 40.67
C HIS A 10 1.29 -24.27 41.21
N PHE A 11 1.54 -24.00 42.49
CA PHE A 11 1.36 -22.67 43.08
C PHE A 11 2.42 -21.67 42.56
N ARG A 12 3.66 -22.15 42.37
CA ARG A 12 4.74 -21.34 41.77
C ARG A 12 4.48 -21.05 40.28
N LEU A 13 3.93 -22.01 39.53
CA LEU A 13 3.51 -21.83 38.13
C LEU A 13 2.37 -20.83 37.98
N LEU A 14 1.35 -20.90 38.84
CA LEU A 14 0.23 -19.95 38.85
C LEU A 14 0.67 -18.53 39.21
N GLN A 15 1.60 -18.37 40.16
CA GLN A 15 2.19 -17.06 40.50
C GLN A 15 3.05 -16.49 39.36
N ALA A 16 3.84 -17.32 38.68
CA ALA A 16 4.62 -16.89 37.53
C ALA A 16 3.74 -16.47 36.34
N LEU A 17 2.66 -17.20 36.04
CA LEU A 17 1.68 -16.81 35.02
C LEU A 17 0.92 -15.53 35.40
N GLY A 18 0.56 -15.36 36.68
CA GLY A 18 -0.08 -14.13 37.17
C GLY A 18 0.82 -12.90 37.04
N LEU A 19 2.10 -13.01 37.41
CA LEU A 19 3.08 -11.94 37.27
C LEU A 19 3.37 -11.61 35.80
N LEU A 20 3.44 -12.61 34.92
CA LEU A 20 3.60 -12.40 33.48
C LEU A 20 2.38 -11.71 32.86
N GLY A 21 1.16 -12.07 33.28
CA GLY A 21 -0.07 -11.44 32.83
C GLY A 21 -0.20 -9.97 33.26
N ILE A 22 0.20 -9.64 34.49
CA ILE A 22 0.21 -8.25 35.00
C ILE A 22 1.27 -7.41 34.30
N ALA A 23 2.47 -7.96 34.05
CA ALA A 23 3.53 -7.27 33.29
C ALA A 23 3.10 -6.95 31.85
N LEU A 24 2.36 -7.85 31.20
CA LEU A 24 1.83 -7.64 29.85
C LEU A 24 0.73 -6.56 29.81
N LEU A 25 -0.11 -6.48 30.86
CA LEU A 25 -1.15 -5.45 30.98
C LEU A 25 -0.60 -4.03 31.13
N LEU A 26 0.58 -3.87 31.74
CA LEU A 26 1.21 -2.57 31.99
C LEU A 26 1.97 -2.02 30.77
N LEU A 27 2.32 -2.85 29.78
CA LEU A 27 3.05 -2.40 28.58
C LEU A 27 2.17 -1.64 27.56
N ALA A 28 0.90 -2.01 27.42
CA ALA A 28 -0.03 -1.39 26.48
C ALA A 28 -0.28 0.11 26.72
N PRO A 29 -0.55 0.60 27.95
CA PRO A 29 -0.79 2.02 28.20
C PRO A 29 0.45 2.89 27.96
N ALA A 30 1.66 2.36 28.17
CA ALA A 30 2.91 3.09 27.91
C ALA A 30 3.12 3.34 26.41
N ALA A 31 2.90 2.33 25.56
CA ALA A 31 2.98 2.48 24.11
C ALA A 31 1.91 3.44 23.56
N ALA A 32 0.69 3.41 24.10
CA ALA A 32 -0.37 4.33 23.71
C ALA A 32 -0.05 5.80 24.09
N ALA A 33 0.50 6.03 25.28
CA ALA A 33 0.93 7.36 25.72
C ALA A 33 2.09 7.91 24.87
N ASP A 34 3.05 7.05 24.50
CA ASP A 34 4.15 7.40 23.60
C ASP A 34 3.64 7.83 22.21
N LEU A 35 2.75 7.04 21.59
CA LEU A 35 2.14 7.40 20.30
C LEU A 35 1.31 8.70 20.37
N ALA A 36 0.60 8.94 21.48
CA ALA A 36 -0.14 10.18 21.68
C ALA A 36 0.80 11.40 21.69
N SER A 37 1.98 11.26 22.31
CA SER A 37 3.02 12.30 22.34
C SER A 37 3.63 12.55 20.95
N GLN A 38 3.76 11.51 20.13
CA GLN A 38 4.34 11.59 18.78
C GLN A 38 3.37 12.11 17.71
N ARG A 39 2.06 12.18 18.00
CA ARG A 39 1.02 12.57 17.01
C ARG A 39 1.31 13.90 16.32
N GLY A 40 1.74 14.91 17.06
CA GLY A 40 2.01 16.25 16.51
C GLY A 40 3.27 16.32 15.66
N SER A 41 4.32 15.57 15.99
CA SER A 41 5.53 15.48 15.16
C SER A 41 5.26 14.64 13.90
N PHE A 42 4.48 13.57 14.01
CA PHE A 42 4.09 12.75 12.87
C PHE A 42 3.20 13.50 11.88
N LYS A 43 2.22 14.30 12.36
CA LYS A 43 1.39 15.14 11.47
C LYS A 43 2.24 16.09 10.63
N ARG A 44 3.19 16.79 11.25
CA ARG A 44 4.15 17.66 10.53
C ARG A 44 5.01 16.87 9.55
N ALA A 45 5.40 15.65 9.93
CA ALA A 45 6.17 14.78 9.05
C ALA A 45 5.40 14.41 7.77
N LEU A 46 4.11 14.11 7.92
CA LEU A 46 3.22 13.84 6.79
C LEU A 46 3.06 15.08 5.90
N GLU A 47 2.82 16.25 6.49
CA GLU A 47 2.76 17.52 5.75
C GLU A 47 4.06 17.81 4.98
N THR A 48 5.23 17.50 5.57
CA THR A 48 6.53 17.57 4.88
C THR A 48 6.58 16.59 3.70
N ALA A 49 6.18 15.34 3.89
CA ALA A 49 6.18 14.34 2.84
C ALA A 49 5.29 14.73 1.65
N GLU A 50 4.14 15.35 1.94
CA GLU A 50 3.18 15.79 0.94
C GLU A 50 3.58 17.06 0.18
N ASN A 51 4.38 17.96 0.77
CA ASN A 51 4.56 19.30 0.21
C ASN A 51 6.02 19.74 -0.01
N ARG A 52 7.01 19.09 0.63
CA ARG A 52 8.40 19.58 0.64
C ARG A 52 9.31 18.82 -0.33
N PRO A 53 10.45 19.36 -0.77
CA PRO A 53 11.38 18.64 -1.66
C PRO A 53 11.85 17.29 -1.08
N PRO A 54 12.23 16.31 -1.93
CA PRO A 54 12.63 14.96 -1.48
C PRO A 54 13.74 14.93 -0.43
N ALA A 55 14.67 15.90 -0.45
CA ALA A 55 15.76 15.99 0.52
C ALA A 55 15.26 16.24 1.95
N GLU A 56 14.33 17.17 2.14
CA GLU A 56 13.72 17.47 3.45
C GLU A 56 12.89 16.29 3.95
N PHE A 57 12.15 15.63 3.04
CA PHE A 57 11.39 14.43 3.36
C PHE A 57 12.28 13.30 3.89
N SER A 58 13.42 13.02 3.26
CA SER A 58 14.30 11.89 3.64
C SER A 58 14.78 11.99 5.10
N ALA A 59 15.14 13.19 5.55
CA ALA A 59 15.55 13.43 6.94
C ALA A 59 14.41 13.16 7.93
N VAL A 60 13.20 13.61 7.59
CA VAL A 60 12.01 13.42 8.41
C VAL A 60 11.57 11.95 8.45
N ALA A 61 11.56 11.27 7.32
CA ALA A 61 11.19 9.86 7.22
C ALA A 61 12.08 8.97 8.12
N LYS A 62 13.40 9.20 8.10
CA LYS A 62 14.36 8.46 8.95
C LYS A 62 14.05 8.61 10.44
N ARG A 63 13.70 9.82 10.89
CA ARG A 63 13.35 10.08 12.31
C ARG A 63 12.07 9.34 12.75
N HIS A 64 11.17 9.07 11.81
CA HIS A 64 9.89 8.41 12.09
C HIS A 64 9.84 6.93 11.65
N ALA A 65 10.99 6.31 11.32
CA ALA A 65 11.03 4.94 10.81
C ALA A 65 10.44 3.88 11.75
N GLY A 66 10.49 4.11 13.08
CA GLY A 66 9.88 3.21 14.07
C GLY A 66 8.39 3.48 14.35
N HIS A 67 7.80 4.51 13.72
CA HIS A 67 6.40 4.84 13.96
C HIS A 67 5.47 3.89 13.18
N PRO A 68 4.38 3.37 13.75
CA PRO A 68 3.48 2.43 13.05
C PRO A 68 2.91 2.97 11.73
N LEU A 69 2.72 4.28 11.64
CA LEU A 69 2.26 4.96 10.42
C LEU A 69 3.38 5.37 9.46
N ALA A 70 4.65 5.01 9.70
CA ALA A 70 5.76 5.33 8.81
C ALA A 70 5.49 5.01 7.31
N PRO A 71 4.81 3.92 6.93
CA PRO A 71 4.48 3.64 5.53
C PRO A 71 3.65 4.74 4.84
N TYR A 72 2.87 5.53 5.60
CA TYR A 72 2.11 6.65 5.05
C TYR A 72 3.00 7.81 4.60
N LEU A 73 4.17 7.98 5.22
CA LEU A 73 5.17 8.97 4.80
C LEU A 73 5.77 8.57 3.44
N GLU A 74 6.10 7.28 3.28
CA GLU A 74 6.60 6.74 2.01
C GLU A 74 5.55 6.84 0.90
N TYR A 75 4.30 6.46 1.18
CA TYR A 75 3.18 6.64 0.26
C TYR A 75 3.02 8.09 -0.20
N ALA A 76 3.06 9.05 0.71
CA ALA A 76 2.95 10.47 0.37
C ALA A 76 4.08 10.92 -0.58
N ALA A 77 5.30 10.43 -0.38
CA ALA A 77 6.43 10.72 -1.26
C ALA A 77 6.29 10.06 -2.64
N LEU A 78 5.90 8.78 -2.71
CA LEU A 78 5.68 8.04 -3.96
C LEU A 78 4.57 8.68 -4.79
N ARG A 79 3.45 9.06 -4.15
CA ARG A 79 2.29 9.69 -4.81
C ARG A 79 2.65 10.99 -5.53
N ARG A 80 3.64 11.74 -5.05
CA ARG A 80 4.07 12.99 -5.70
C ARG A 80 4.94 12.78 -6.93
N GLN A 81 5.51 11.60 -7.07
CA GLN A 81 6.46 11.27 -8.13
C GLN A 81 5.83 10.42 -9.22
N LEU A 82 4.51 10.19 -9.18
CA LEU A 82 3.78 9.26 -10.08
C LEU A 82 4.03 9.49 -11.57
N GLU A 83 4.20 10.74 -11.99
CA GLU A 83 4.48 11.07 -13.39
C GLU A 83 5.80 10.48 -13.90
N HIS A 84 6.78 10.30 -13.01
CA HIS A 84 8.13 9.81 -13.32
C HIS A 84 8.46 8.53 -12.55
N ILE A 85 7.45 7.86 -11.98
CA ILE A 85 7.69 6.77 -11.04
C ILE A 85 8.15 5.51 -11.74
N ASP A 86 9.18 4.88 -11.18
CA ASP A 86 9.56 3.52 -11.54
C ASP A 86 8.54 2.54 -10.97
N ALA A 87 7.97 1.70 -11.84
CA ALA A 87 7.03 0.66 -11.46
C ALA A 87 7.61 -0.29 -10.41
N ALA A 88 8.92 -0.55 -10.42
CA ALA A 88 9.58 -1.39 -9.43
C ALA A 88 9.45 -0.82 -8.01
N ARG A 89 9.50 0.51 -7.84
CA ARG A 89 9.33 1.15 -6.52
C ARG A 89 7.91 1.00 -5.98
N ILE A 90 6.91 1.03 -6.86
CA ILE A 90 5.52 0.78 -6.45
C ILE A 90 5.31 -0.70 -6.13
N ALA A 91 5.92 -1.60 -6.89
CA ALA A 91 5.87 -3.04 -6.62
C ALA A 91 6.47 -3.37 -5.25
N ASP A 92 7.65 -2.84 -4.93
CA ASP A 92 8.32 -3.01 -3.64
C ASP A 92 7.46 -2.48 -2.48
N PHE A 93 6.95 -1.25 -2.58
CA PHE A 93 6.05 -0.70 -1.57
C PHE A 93 4.82 -1.60 -1.36
N ALA A 94 4.24 -2.07 -2.47
CA ALA A 94 3.02 -2.87 -2.42
C ALA A 94 3.25 -4.28 -1.88
N GLU A 95 4.45 -4.83 -2.04
CA GLU A 95 4.86 -6.10 -1.43
C GLU A 95 5.06 -5.95 0.07
N ARG A 96 5.82 -4.93 0.51
CA ARG A 96 6.08 -4.66 1.93
C ARG A 96 4.84 -4.27 2.73
N HIS A 97 3.84 -3.69 2.08
CA HIS A 97 2.67 -3.10 2.73
C HIS A 97 1.34 -3.59 2.13
N ALA A 98 1.28 -4.86 1.73
CA ALA A 98 0.13 -5.45 1.05
C ALA A 98 -1.19 -5.37 1.86
N ASP A 99 -1.11 -5.33 3.18
CA ASP A 99 -2.21 -5.23 4.13
C ASP A 99 -2.74 -3.80 4.32
N LEU A 100 -2.00 -2.79 3.87
CA LEU A 100 -2.41 -1.40 4.04
C LEU A 100 -3.45 -0.96 3.00
N PRO A 101 -4.51 -0.23 3.40
CA PRO A 101 -5.55 0.23 2.47
C PRO A 101 -5.04 1.26 1.44
N ILE A 102 -3.91 1.92 1.71
CA ILE A 102 -3.26 2.86 0.78
C ILE A 102 -2.54 2.17 -0.38
N THR A 103 -2.21 0.88 -0.25
CA THR A 103 -1.47 0.11 -1.25
C THR A 103 -2.24 -0.07 -2.56
N PRO A 104 -3.49 -0.56 -2.57
CA PRO A 104 -4.27 -0.62 -3.81
C PRO A 104 -4.51 0.76 -4.42
N LEU A 105 -4.67 1.81 -3.60
CA LEU A 105 -4.83 3.18 -4.07
C LEU A 105 -3.57 3.67 -4.80
N LEU A 106 -2.39 3.49 -4.21
CA LEU A 106 -1.11 3.87 -4.82
C LEU A 106 -0.88 3.13 -6.14
N ARG A 107 -1.16 1.82 -6.17
CA ARG A 107 -1.04 1.01 -7.38
C ARG A 107 -1.96 1.53 -8.48
N SER A 108 -3.22 1.83 -8.17
CA SER A 108 -4.18 2.38 -9.15
C SER A 108 -3.70 3.72 -9.72
N GLN A 109 -3.25 4.64 -8.85
CA GLN A 109 -2.72 5.93 -9.28
C GLN A 109 -1.46 5.78 -10.16
N ALA A 110 -0.58 4.85 -9.82
CA ALA A 110 0.60 4.53 -10.64
C ALA A 110 0.22 3.94 -11.99
N LEU A 111 -0.76 3.04 -12.05
CA LEU A 111 -1.25 2.45 -13.31
C LEU A 111 -1.82 3.51 -14.25
N HIS A 112 -2.58 4.47 -13.73
CA HIS A 112 -3.07 5.61 -14.52
C HIS A 112 -1.91 6.46 -15.07
N ALA A 113 -0.91 6.76 -14.23
CA ALA A 113 0.26 7.53 -14.66
C ALA A 113 1.09 6.78 -15.72
N LEU A 114 1.26 5.46 -15.58
CA LEU A 114 1.95 4.59 -16.53
C LEU A 114 1.20 4.51 -17.86
N ALA A 115 -0.12 4.33 -17.82
CA ALA A 115 -0.97 4.29 -19.01
C ALA A 115 -0.93 5.64 -19.77
N LYS A 116 -0.99 6.77 -19.05
CA LYS A 116 -0.89 8.11 -19.65
C LYS A 116 0.38 8.30 -20.48
N ARG A 117 1.52 7.77 -20.01
CA ARG A 117 2.82 7.83 -20.72
C ARG A 117 3.10 6.61 -21.60
N LYS A 118 2.12 5.71 -21.78
CA LYS A 118 2.23 4.46 -22.56
C LYS A 118 3.40 3.56 -22.13
N ASP A 119 3.78 3.61 -20.85
CA ASP A 119 4.77 2.69 -20.28
C ASP A 119 4.11 1.34 -20.00
N TRP A 120 3.94 0.55 -21.06
CA TRP A 120 3.25 -0.73 -20.99
C TRP A 120 4.05 -1.79 -20.24
N ALA A 121 5.38 -1.69 -20.20
CA ALA A 121 6.21 -2.61 -19.43
C ALA A 121 5.96 -2.42 -17.93
N GLY A 122 6.06 -1.17 -17.44
CA GLY A 122 5.77 -0.86 -16.04
C GLY A 122 4.29 -1.08 -15.69
N PHE A 123 3.37 -0.78 -16.62
CA PHE A 123 1.94 -1.06 -16.42
C PHE A 123 1.70 -2.55 -16.15
N ARG A 124 2.19 -3.45 -17.02
CA ARG A 124 2.01 -4.90 -16.88
C ARG A 124 2.68 -5.44 -15.62
N GLN A 125 3.78 -4.82 -15.16
CA GLN A 125 4.41 -5.20 -13.89
C GLN A 125 3.47 -4.99 -12.69
N LEU A 126 2.68 -3.90 -12.70
CA LEU A 126 1.80 -3.53 -11.59
C LEU A 126 0.37 -4.02 -11.72
N TYR A 127 -0.12 -4.25 -12.93
CA TYR A 127 -1.53 -4.56 -13.17
C TYR A 127 -1.91 -5.94 -12.61
N ARG A 128 -3.00 -5.99 -11.85
CA ARG A 128 -3.53 -7.23 -11.23
C ARG A 128 -5.06 -7.34 -11.42
N GLY A 129 -5.59 -6.68 -12.44
CA GLY A 129 -7.03 -6.50 -12.63
C GLY A 129 -7.56 -5.20 -11.99
N SER A 130 -8.66 -4.67 -12.54
CA SER A 130 -9.35 -3.49 -12.02
C SER A 130 -10.80 -3.44 -12.49
N SER A 131 -11.69 -2.87 -11.68
CA SER A 131 -13.05 -2.50 -12.11
C SER A 131 -13.09 -1.16 -12.86
N ASP A 132 -12.00 -0.40 -12.88
CA ASP A 132 -11.87 0.86 -13.62
C ASP A 132 -11.74 0.59 -15.12
N ALA A 133 -12.72 1.05 -15.91
CA ALA A 133 -12.75 0.87 -17.35
C ALA A 133 -11.50 1.44 -18.05
N SER A 134 -10.94 2.55 -17.56
CA SER A 134 -9.72 3.15 -18.12
C SER A 134 -8.53 2.20 -17.98
N LEU A 135 -8.39 1.57 -16.82
CA LEU A 135 -7.30 0.62 -16.55
C LEU A 135 -7.51 -0.72 -17.27
N ARG A 136 -8.77 -1.14 -17.48
CA ARG A 136 -9.07 -2.32 -18.30
C ARG A 136 -8.74 -2.09 -19.79
N CYS A 137 -9.11 -0.93 -20.33
CA CYS A 137 -8.72 -0.55 -21.69
C CYS A 137 -7.19 -0.40 -21.81
N ALA A 138 -6.53 0.21 -20.82
CA ALA A 138 -5.08 0.28 -20.76
C ALA A 138 -4.42 -1.10 -20.74
N ASP A 139 -4.98 -2.08 -20.02
CA ASP A 139 -4.48 -3.46 -20.03
C ASP A 139 -4.53 -4.06 -21.45
N LEU A 140 -5.66 -3.91 -22.15
CA LEU A 140 -5.80 -4.38 -23.53
C LEU A 140 -4.80 -3.73 -24.48
N LEU A 141 -4.56 -2.42 -24.35
CA LEU A 141 -3.54 -1.72 -25.13
C LEU A 141 -2.13 -2.19 -24.77
N SER A 142 -1.88 -2.46 -23.48
CA SER A 142 -0.57 -2.89 -23.00
C SER A 142 -0.14 -4.25 -23.58
N ARG A 143 -1.07 -5.11 -24.00
CA ARG A 143 -0.74 -6.43 -24.57
C ARG A 143 -0.07 -6.33 -25.95
N GLY A 144 -0.22 -5.20 -26.65
CA GLY A 144 0.53 -4.91 -27.89
C GLY A 144 0.26 -5.87 -29.05
N THR A 145 -0.91 -6.50 -29.09
CA THR A 145 -1.26 -7.48 -30.11
C THR A 145 -1.51 -6.81 -31.46
N ALA A 146 -0.71 -7.14 -32.48
CA ALA A 146 -0.91 -6.67 -33.86
C ALA A 146 -2.23 -7.19 -34.46
N THR A 147 -2.67 -8.37 -34.02
CA THR A 147 -3.97 -8.96 -34.36
C THR A 147 -4.63 -9.40 -33.06
N PRO A 148 -5.81 -8.86 -32.69
CA PRO A 148 -6.56 -9.31 -31.53
C PRO A 148 -6.91 -10.79 -31.61
N ASP A 149 -6.64 -11.54 -30.54
CA ASP A 149 -7.18 -12.89 -30.37
C ASP A 149 -8.61 -12.84 -29.81
N SER A 150 -9.27 -14.00 -29.71
CA SER A 150 -10.64 -14.08 -29.21
C SER A 150 -10.77 -13.54 -27.78
N GLN A 151 -9.77 -13.78 -26.91
CA GLN A 151 -9.80 -13.30 -25.53
C GLN A 151 -9.75 -11.76 -25.47
N TRP A 152 -8.92 -11.15 -26.32
CA TRP A 152 -8.84 -9.70 -26.44
C TRP A 152 -10.14 -9.11 -26.96
N LEU A 153 -10.72 -9.71 -28.01
CA LEU A 153 -12.00 -9.28 -28.59
C LEU A 153 -13.13 -9.38 -27.57
N ASP A 154 -13.26 -10.49 -26.85
CA ASP A 154 -14.28 -10.67 -25.82
C ASP A 154 -14.17 -9.61 -24.71
N ALA A 155 -12.94 -9.35 -24.24
CA ALA A 155 -12.69 -8.35 -23.20
C ALA A 155 -12.98 -6.91 -23.68
N GLY A 156 -12.66 -6.59 -24.94
CA GLY A 156 -12.97 -5.30 -25.54
C GLY A 156 -14.47 -5.12 -25.81
N LEU A 157 -15.16 -6.17 -26.26
CA LEU A 157 -16.63 -6.18 -26.41
C LEU A 157 -17.33 -5.99 -25.06
N GLU A 158 -16.84 -6.61 -23.98
CA GLU A 158 -17.38 -6.38 -22.64
C GLU A 158 -17.30 -4.90 -22.24
N LEU A 159 -16.19 -4.22 -22.59
CA LEU A 159 -16.01 -2.79 -22.36
C LEU A 159 -16.86 -1.92 -23.31
N TRP A 160 -17.18 -2.40 -24.51
CA TRP A 160 -18.02 -1.70 -25.49
C TRP A 160 -19.51 -1.78 -25.14
N LEU A 161 -19.98 -2.94 -24.64
CA LEU A 161 -21.39 -3.23 -24.36
C LEU A 161 -21.92 -2.56 -23.08
N HIS A 162 -21.69 -1.26 -22.96
CA HIS A 162 -22.21 -0.40 -21.90
C HIS A 162 -23.00 0.78 -22.50
N GLY A 163 -24.20 1.05 -21.97
CA GLY A 163 -25.08 2.14 -22.46
C GLY A 163 -24.64 3.56 -22.11
N ARG A 164 -23.37 3.76 -21.73
CA ARG A 164 -22.79 5.07 -21.36
C ARG A 164 -21.46 5.25 -22.07
N SER A 165 -21.08 6.49 -22.32
CA SER A 165 -19.77 6.81 -22.90
C SER A 165 -18.64 6.28 -22.01
N GLN A 166 -17.69 5.61 -22.65
CA GLN A 166 -16.51 5.04 -21.99
C GLN A 166 -15.35 6.05 -21.98
N PRO A 167 -14.33 5.84 -21.12
CA PRO A 167 -13.16 6.72 -21.08
C PRO A 167 -12.41 6.76 -22.40
N ALA A 168 -11.85 7.92 -22.77
CA ALA A 168 -11.18 8.15 -24.06
C ALA A 168 -10.02 7.17 -24.38
N ILE A 169 -9.36 6.60 -23.37
CA ILE A 169 -8.32 5.58 -23.58
C ILE A 169 -8.87 4.30 -24.24
N CYS A 170 -10.18 4.05 -24.15
CA CYS A 170 -10.84 2.92 -24.77
C CYS A 170 -11.04 3.10 -26.28
N ASP A 171 -10.96 4.33 -26.82
CA ASP A 171 -11.19 4.58 -28.24
C ASP A 171 -10.21 3.80 -29.12
N GLU A 172 -8.94 3.68 -28.70
CA GLU A 172 -7.92 2.89 -29.42
C GLU A 172 -8.20 1.39 -29.36
N VAL A 173 -8.83 0.90 -28.30
CA VAL A 173 -9.30 -0.50 -28.21
C VAL A 173 -10.46 -0.71 -29.17
N PHE A 174 -11.45 0.18 -29.14
CA PHE A 174 -12.66 0.04 -29.93
C PHE A 174 -12.43 0.17 -31.43
N ALA A 175 -11.43 0.93 -31.86
CA ALA A 175 -11.01 1.00 -33.25
C ALA A 175 -10.46 -0.32 -33.82
N ARG A 176 -10.25 -1.35 -32.98
CA ARG A 176 -9.71 -2.66 -33.36
C ARG A 176 -10.68 -3.82 -33.12
N LEU A 177 -11.90 -3.52 -32.65
CA LEU A 177 -12.96 -4.52 -32.48
C LEU A 177 -13.61 -4.90 -33.81
#